data_AF-A0A1J5DAY6-F1
#
_entry.id   AF-A0A1J5DAY6-F1
#
_cell.length_a   1.000
_cell.length_b   1.000
_cell.length_c   1.000
_cell.angle_alpha   90.00
_cell.angle_beta   90.00
_cell.angle_gamma   90.00
#
_symmetry.space_group_name_H-M   'P 1'
#
loop_
_entity.id
_entity.type
_entity.pdbx_description
1 polymer ?
#
loop_
_entity_poly.entity_id
_entity_poly.type
_entity_poly.pdbx_seq_one_letter_code
_entity_poly.pdbx_strand_id
1 'polypeptide(L)'
;MNIVGKRSGEGFVAHKAQLVDALARVQAERVLLFNDDITLGKRGLLAYLKALAGSNIVKVVPASNGAKGVKVVCGNHQGYLPDEAWITDKMPMTFNQVQVSPSNAVTPNLGSVELADALSRVVGFASIEEARAVLQTVHFLQKEGKLTLTACDGYKLAEVSLNFEAGEAEALIYASELKGLIPALRKAKRVKVSFETKADEEGGLVTKLLIIDTELIRYKFYSQDGEYPDYEKVIPSEFVATASFDTKAMMKASQSLLSSWYDDDTKPLYRPLTLAISEGTVTIEAKEDRGKAVIEAEASGEGKIAVNGKYLLQALKACGGIAEVKIANANSPILFSSNGYRCLVMPILAEAPKAKAKAEADVLAEADAIAEADAIAEADVIAEAEAIAEADAPKPKRQRSRKTKVAVA
;
A
#
# COMPACT_ATOMS: atom_id res chain seq x y z
N MET A 1 -12.12 -19.03 7.01
CA MET A 1 -13.40 -19.05 6.25
C MET A 1 -14.38 -19.97 6.95
N ASN A 2 -15.55 -19.44 7.29
CA ASN A 2 -16.66 -20.19 7.86
C ASN A 2 -17.50 -20.83 6.76
N ILE A 3 -17.89 -22.08 6.98
CA ILE A 3 -18.80 -22.81 6.09
C ILE A 3 -20.01 -23.28 6.87
N VAL A 4 -21.19 -23.07 6.29
CA VAL A 4 -22.44 -23.60 6.81
C VAL A 4 -22.55 -25.06 6.38
N GLY A 5 -22.46 -25.96 7.34
CA GLY A 5 -22.42 -27.40 7.08
C GLY A 5 -22.48 -28.23 8.35
N LYS A 6 -22.38 -29.55 8.19
CA LYS A 6 -22.26 -30.52 9.29
C LYS A 6 -20.85 -31.08 9.32
N ARG A 7 -20.30 -31.28 10.52
CA ARG A 7 -19.05 -32.04 10.69
C ARG A 7 -19.28 -33.50 10.30
N SER A 8 -18.26 -34.13 9.74
CA SER A 8 -18.24 -35.55 9.37
C SER A 8 -16.87 -36.12 9.71
N GLY A 9 -16.70 -36.60 10.95
CA GLY A 9 -15.37 -36.89 11.51
C GLY A 9 -14.56 -35.59 11.58
N GLU A 10 -13.30 -35.65 11.15
CA GLU A 10 -12.43 -34.47 10.99
C GLU A 10 -12.80 -33.60 9.79
N GLY A 11 -13.61 -34.12 8.87
CA GLY A 11 -14.09 -33.40 7.70
C GLY A 11 -15.46 -32.76 7.86
N PHE A 12 -16.07 -32.42 6.73
CA PHE A 12 -17.34 -31.71 6.69
C PHE A 12 -18.21 -32.05 5.48
N VAL A 13 -19.49 -31.73 5.62
CA VAL A 13 -20.50 -31.81 4.57
C VAL A 13 -21.13 -30.43 4.44
N ALA A 14 -21.09 -29.84 3.26
CA ALA A 14 -21.61 -28.51 3.00
C ALA A 14 -22.34 -28.44 1.65
N HIS A 15 -23.19 -27.43 1.49
CA HIS A 15 -23.79 -27.15 0.20
C HIS A 15 -22.73 -26.61 -0.77
N LYS A 16 -22.61 -27.23 -1.95
CA LYS A 16 -21.60 -26.93 -2.97
C LYS A 16 -21.55 -25.45 -3.31
N ALA A 17 -22.71 -24.85 -3.59
CA ALA A 17 -22.78 -23.44 -3.97
C ALA A 17 -22.31 -22.49 -2.86
N GLN A 18 -22.58 -22.82 -1.58
CA GLN A 18 -22.13 -22.01 -0.45
C GLN A 18 -20.63 -22.13 -0.25
N LEU A 19 -20.08 -23.35 -0.36
CA LEU A 19 -18.64 -23.58 -0.30
C LEU A 19 -17.91 -22.84 -1.43
N VAL A 20 -18.41 -22.93 -2.66
CA VAL A 20 -17.84 -22.24 -3.83
C VAL A 20 -17.92 -20.72 -3.66
N ASP A 21 -19.04 -20.18 -3.19
CA ASP A 21 -19.20 -18.74 -2.97
C ASP A 21 -18.26 -18.23 -1.86
N ALA A 22 -18.16 -18.95 -0.73
CA ALA A 22 -17.23 -18.60 0.33
C ALA A 22 -15.78 -18.63 -0.17
N LEU A 23 -15.37 -19.71 -0.84
CA LEU A 23 -14.01 -19.88 -1.34
C LEU A 23 -13.65 -18.85 -2.43
N ALA A 24 -14.62 -18.40 -3.22
CA ALA A 24 -14.42 -17.34 -4.20
C ALA A 24 -14.17 -15.94 -3.59
N ARG A 25 -14.50 -15.73 -2.31
CA ARG A 25 -14.28 -14.48 -1.57
C ARG A 25 -12.99 -14.49 -0.75
N VAL A 26 -12.31 -15.64 -0.66
CA VAL A 26 -11.05 -15.79 0.07
C VAL A 26 -9.91 -15.11 -0.70
N GLN A 27 -9.16 -14.27 0.02
CA GLN A 27 -7.95 -13.63 -0.51
C GLN A 27 -6.78 -14.60 -0.56
N ALA A 28 -6.55 -15.32 0.54
CA ALA A 28 -5.46 -16.27 0.67
C ALA A 28 -5.41 -17.27 -0.49
N GLU A 29 -4.21 -17.60 -0.94
CA GLU A 29 -3.99 -18.50 -2.07
C GLU A 29 -3.92 -19.98 -1.62
N ARG A 30 -3.69 -20.26 -0.34
CA ARG A 30 -3.68 -21.60 0.24
C ARG A 30 -4.87 -21.81 1.19
N VAL A 31 -5.46 -22.99 1.13
CA VAL A 31 -6.61 -23.41 1.94
C VAL A 31 -6.15 -24.52 2.88
N LEU A 32 -6.26 -24.26 4.17
CA LEU A 32 -5.96 -25.21 5.23
C LEU A 32 -7.24 -25.95 5.63
N LEU A 33 -7.16 -27.27 5.63
CA LEU A 33 -8.24 -28.19 5.98
C LEU A 33 -7.81 -29.03 7.18
N PHE A 34 -8.78 -29.46 7.98
CA PHE A 34 -8.61 -30.43 9.06
C PHE A 34 -7.55 -30.02 10.10
N ASN A 35 -7.72 -28.84 10.71
CA ASN A 35 -6.77 -28.28 11.68
C ASN A 35 -5.35 -28.15 11.11
N ASP A 36 -5.26 -27.67 9.87
CA ASP A 36 -4.02 -27.32 9.18
C ASP A 36 -3.14 -28.53 8.78
N ASP A 37 -3.69 -29.74 8.84
CA ASP A 37 -3.01 -30.98 8.41
C ASP A 37 -2.83 -31.05 6.89
N ILE A 38 -3.82 -30.54 6.13
CA ILE A 38 -3.82 -30.60 4.67
C ILE A 38 -3.93 -29.19 4.08
N THR A 39 -3.05 -28.90 3.13
CA THR A 39 -3.01 -27.62 2.41
C THR A 39 -3.31 -27.83 0.93
N LEU A 40 -4.25 -27.07 0.39
CA LEU A 40 -4.57 -27.11 -1.05
C LEU A 40 -4.51 -25.70 -1.65
N GLY A 41 -4.19 -25.61 -2.94
CA GLY A 41 -4.28 -24.35 -3.68
C GLY A 41 -5.74 -23.92 -3.86
N LYS A 42 -6.10 -22.70 -3.42
CA LYS A 42 -7.47 -22.15 -3.48
C LYS A 42 -8.04 -22.20 -4.89
N ARG A 43 -7.28 -21.71 -5.89
CA ARG A 43 -7.78 -21.59 -7.27
C ARG A 43 -8.10 -22.95 -7.88
N GLY A 44 -7.23 -23.93 -7.66
CA GLY A 44 -7.44 -25.30 -8.09
C GLY A 44 -8.64 -25.96 -7.41
N LEU A 45 -8.73 -25.85 -6.08
CA LEU A 45 -9.86 -26.36 -5.31
C LEU A 45 -11.18 -25.71 -5.74
N LEU A 46 -11.19 -24.39 -5.96
CA LEU A 46 -12.37 -23.66 -6.44
C LEU A 46 -12.82 -24.14 -7.83
N ALA A 47 -11.88 -24.30 -8.76
CA ALA A 47 -12.17 -24.79 -10.10
C ALA A 47 -12.71 -26.23 -10.06
N TYR A 48 -12.07 -27.09 -9.27
CA TYR A 48 -12.51 -28.47 -9.05
C TYR A 48 -13.94 -28.53 -8.49
N LEU A 49 -14.23 -27.79 -7.41
CA LEU A 49 -15.57 -27.76 -6.81
C LEU A 49 -16.65 -27.22 -7.76
N LYS A 50 -16.30 -26.26 -8.64
CA LYS A 50 -17.21 -25.75 -9.68
C LYS A 50 -17.50 -26.80 -10.76
N ALA A 51 -16.52 -27.62 -11.10
CA ALA A 51 -16.65 -28.66 -12.12
C ALA A 51 -17.41 -29.90 -11.61
N LEU A 52 -17.51 -30.11 -10.30
CA LEU A 52 -18.26 -31.24 -9.74
C LEU A 52 -19.74 -31.21 -10.18
N ALA A 53 -20.15 -32.23 -10.91
CA ALA A 53 -21.55 -32.50 -11.29
C ALA A 53 -22.18 -33.58 -10.38
N GLY A 54 -23.51 -33.72 -10.45
CA GLY A 54 -24.24 -34.80 -9.79
C GLY A 54 -25.06 -34.38 -8.57
N SER A 55 -24.44 -33.75 -7.56
CA SER A 55 -25.13 -33.29 -6.35
C SER A 55 -24.84 -31.83 -6.00
N ASN A 56 -25.72 -31.27 -5.16
CA ASN A 56 -25.55 -29.97 -4.52
C ASN A 56 -24.88 -30.07 -3.15
N ILE A 57 -24.63 -31.28 -2.65
CA ILE A 57 -23.97 -31.53 -1.37
C ILE A 57 -22.59 -32.12 -1.65
N VAL A 58 -21.57 -31.50 -1.06
CA VAL A 58 -20.19 -32.00 -1.12
C VAL A 58 -19.75 -32.41 0.28
N LYS A 59 -19.21 -33.63 0.37
CA LYS A 59 -18.54 -34.15 1.54
C LYS A 59 -17.03 -34.12 1.30
N VAL A 60 -16.30 -33.46 2.18
CA VAL A 60 -14.85 -33.29 2.14
C VAL A 60 -14.29 -33.88 3.42
N VAL A 61 -13.55 -34.99 3.32
CA VAL A 61 -12.99 -35.71 4.48
C VAL A 61 -11.53 -36.09 4.22
N PRO A 62 -10.71 -36.30 5.26
CA PRO A 62 -9.38 -36.88 5.09
C PRO A 62 -9.46 -38.20 4.33
N ALA A 63 -8.45 -38.49 3.51
CA ALA A 63 -8.36 -39.76 2.83
C ALA A 63 -8.07 -40.89 3.83
N SER A 64 -8.73 -42.02 3.64
CA SER A 64 -8.50 -43.25 4.42
C SER A 64 -7.28 -43.99 3.90
N ASN A 65 -6.59 -44.73 4.77
CA ASN A 65 -5.48 -45.67 4.48
C ASN A 65 -4.07 -45.06 4.33
N GLY A 66 -3.75 -44.00 5.09
CA GLY A 66 -2.36 -43.51 5.22
C GLY A 66 -1.86 -42.62 4.07
N ALA A 67 -2.68 -42.36 3.05
CA ALA A 67 -2.37 -41.38 2.02
C ALA A 67 -2.72 -39.96 2.50
N LYS A 68 -1.74 -39.04 2.50
CA LYS A 68 -1.95 -37.65 2.89
C LYS A 68 -2.71 -36.91 1.78
N GLY A 69 -4.00 -36.67 2.00
CA GLY A 69 -4.87 -36.04 1.02
C GLY A 69 -6.33 -36.02 1.43
N VAL A 70 -7.17 -35.51 0.53
CA VAL A 70 -8.59 -35.26 0.74
C VAL A 70 -9.42 -36.17 -0.15
N LYS A 71 -10.40 -36.86 0.44
CA LYS A 71 -11.48 -37.51 -0.31
C LYS A 71 -12.66 -36.56 -0.45
N VAL A 72 -13.05 -36.28 -1.69
CA VAL A 72 -14.21 -35.44 -2.04
C VAL A 72 -15.31 -36.29 -2.65
N VAL A 73 -16.49 -36.28 -2.02
CA VAL A 73 -17.68 -37.01 -2.48
C VAL A 73 -18.80 -36.02 -2.82
N CYS A 74 -19.35 -36.12 -4.02
CA CYS A 74 -20.45 -35.29 -4.50
C CYS A 74 -21.41 -36.13 -5.35
N GLY A 75 -22.49 -36.64 -4.74
CA GLY A 75 -23.36 -37.63 -5.40
C GLY A 75 -22.58 -38.90 -5.73
N ASN A 76 -22.58 -39.29 -7.01
CA ASN A 76 -21.83 -40.47 -7.49
C ASN A 76 -20.33 -40.20 -7.69
N HIS A 77 -19.93 -38.93 -7.72
CA HIS A 77 -18.53 -38.56 -7.87
C HIS A 77 -17.76 -38.83 -6.57
N GLN A 78 -16.67 -39.60 -6.66
CA GLN A 78 -15.67 -39.74 -5.60
C GLN A 78 -14.30 -39.42 -6.19
N GLY A 79 -13.65 -38.39 -5.67
CA GLY A 79 -12.31 -37.98 -6.08
C GLY A 79 -11.34 -37.95 -4.91
N TYR A 80 -10.07 -38.12 -5.22
CA TYR A 80 -8.95 -37.96 -4.29
C TYR A 80 -8.11 -36.76 -4.74
N LEU A 81 -7.76 -35.90 -3.79
CA LEU A 81 -6.86 -34.77 -3.99
C LEU A 81 -5.65 -34.99 -3.06
N PRO A 82 -4.42 -35.11 -3.58
CA PRO A 82 -3.25 -35.20 -2.71
C PRO A 82 -3.05 -33.90 -1.93
N ASP A 83 -2.37 -33.99 -0.79
CA ASP A 83 -1.86 -32.79 -0.11
C ASP A 83 -1.00 -31.95 -1.06
N GLU A 84 -1.01 -30.64 -0.85
CA GLU A 84 -0.36 -29.63 -1.69
C GLU A 84 -0.85 -29.56 -3.16
N ALA A 85 -1.97 -30.21 -3.50
CA ALA A 85 -2.51 -30.10 -4.85
C ALA A 85 -2.76 -28.64 -5.25
N TRP A 86 -2.30 -28.30 -6.45
CA TRP A 86 -2.38 -26.95 -7.04
C TRP A 86 -1.62 -25.86 -6.27
N ILE A 87 -0.69 -26.23 -5.38
CA ILE A 87 0.28 -25.30 -4.83
C ILE A 87 1.49 -25.22 -5.76
N THR A 88 2.05 -24.02 -5.90
CA THR A 88 3.27 -23.78 -6.69
C THR A 88 4.24 -22.94 -5.89
N ASP A 89 5.53 -23.02 -6.20
CA ASP A 89 6.60 -22.32 -5.45
C ASP A 89 6.42 -20.79 -5.45
N LYS A 90 5.80 -20.24 -6.50
CA LYS A 90 5.55 -18.79 -6.64
C LYS A 90 4.33 -18.30 -5.87
N MET A 91 3.57 -19.18 -5.21
CA MET A 91 2.37 -18.76 -4.48
C MET A 91 2.71 -18.08 -3.15
N PRO A 92 2.12 -16.91 -2.84
CA PRO A 92 2.32 -16.21 -1.57
C PRO A 92 1.87 -17.06 -0.38
N MET A 93 2.67 -17.08 0.70
CA MET A 93 2.41 -17.81 1.96
C MET A 93 1.25 -17.22 2.77
N THR A 94 0.07 -17.24 2.17
CA THR A 94 -1.19 -16.76 2.74
C THR A 94 -2.12 -17.94 2.94
N PHE A 95 -2.73 -18.01 4.11
CA PHE A 95 -3.49 -19.18 4.54
C PHE A 95 -4.93 -18.82 4.88
N ASN A 96 -5.85 -19.70 4.48
CA ASN A 96 -7.24 -19.66 4.88
C ASN A 96 -7.65 -20.98 5.51
N GLN A 97 -7.90 -20.95 6.82
CA GLN A 97 -8.44 -22.10 7.54
C GLN A 97 -9.95 -22.24 7.31
N VAL A 98 -10.40 -23.44 6.95
CA VAL A 98 -11.82 -23.75 6.80
C VAL A 98 -12.39 -24.23 8.13
N GLN A 99 -13.42 -23.54 8.62
CA GLN A 99 -14.09 -23.89 9.87
C GLN A 99 -15.59 -24.14 9.62
N VAL A 100 -16.09 -25.27 10.12
CA VAL A 100 -17.52 -25.55 10.13
C VAL A 100 -18.15 -24.81 11.29
N SER A 101 -18.96 -23.80 10.99
CA SER A 101 -19.70 -23.02 11.99
C SER A 101 -21.13 -22.81 11.52
N PRO A 102 -22.14 -22.90 12.41
CA PRO A 102 -23.42 -22.28 12.13
C PRO A 102 -23.20 -20.80 11.83
N SER A 103 -24.02 -20.23 10.94
CA SER A 103 -23.85 -18.88 10.37
C SER A 103 -23.20 -17.89 11.34
N ASN A 104 -22.04 -17.34 10.97
CA ASN A 104 -21.28 -16.45 11.84
C ASN A 104 -22.10 -15.18 12.12
N ALA A 105 -22.55 -15.01 13.36
CA ALA A 105 -23.29 -13.82 13.78
C ALA A 105 -22.30 -12.67 13.95
N VAL A 106 -22.04 -11.94 12.87
CA VAL A 106 -21.29 -10.68 12.93
C VAL A 106 -22.26 -9.56 13.27
N THR A 107 -21.99 -8.86 14.37
CA THR A 107 -22.59 -7.56 14.68
C THR A 107 -21.78 -6.49 13.94
N PRO A 108 -22.32 -5.91 12.86
CA PRO A 108 -21.57 -4.96 12.05
C PRO A 108 -21.40 -3.62 12.78
N ASN A 109 -20.24 -2.99 12.60
CA ASN A 109 -19.97 -1.61 13.06
C ASN A 109 -19.75 -0.63 11.89
N LEU A 110 -19.77 -1.13 10.65
CA LEU A 110 -19.59 -0.32 9.44
C LEU A 110 -20.37 -0.89 8.25
N GLY A 111 -20.74 -0.04 7.29
CA GLY A 111 -21.32 -0.48 6.02
C GLY A 111 -20.31 -1.23 5.16
N SER A 112 -20.67 -2.40 4.62
CA SER A 112 -19.76 -3.19 3.78
C SER A 112 -19.41 -2.51 2.46
N VAL A 113 -20.41 -1.89 1.82
CA VAL A 113 -20.24 -1.10 0.59
C VAL A 113 -19.48 0.18 0.88
N GLU A 114 -19.79 0.84 1.99
CA GLU A 114 -19.11 2.06 2.44
C GLU A 114 -17.60 1.82 2.65
N LEU A 115 -17.22 0.77 3.37
CA LEU A 115 -15.81 0.39 3.53
C LEU A 115 -15.15 0.04 2.20
N ALA A 116 -15.86 -0.72 1.34
CA ALA A 116 -15.33 -1.10 0.03
C ALA A 116 -15.04 0.13 -0.86
N ASP A 117 -15.93 1.12 -0.83
CA ASP A 117 -15.80 2.35 -1.60
C ASP A 117 -14.70 3.24 -1.01
N ALA A 118 -14.63 3.37 0.32
CA ALA A 118 -13.54 4.08 1.00
C ALA A 118 -12.17 3.51 0.63
N LEU A 119 -12.01 2.18 0.74
CA LEU A 119 -10.78 1.49 0.32
C LEU A 119 -10.48 1.75 -1.16
N SER A 120 -11.48 1.67 -2.04
CA SER A 120 -11.27 1.88 -3.47
C SER A 120 -10.77 3.28 -3.83
N ARG A 121 -11.07 4.29 -3.01
CA ARG A 121 -10.60 5.67 -3.18
C ARG A 121 -9.15 5.84 -2.72
N VAL A 122 -8.73 5.15 -1.66
CA VAL A 122 -7.41 5.35 -1.04
C VAL A 122 -6.33 4.39 -1.55
N VAL A 123 -6.63 3.11 -1.83
CA VAL A 123 -5.58 2.10 -2.11
C VAL A 123 -4.67 2.43 -3.30
N GLY A 124 -5.17 3.22 -4.27
CA GLY A 124 -4.36 3.64 -5.42
C GLY A 124 -3.31 4.69 -5.08
N PHE A 125 -3.43 5.35 -3.93
CA PHE A 125 -2.56 6.47 -3.54
C PHE A 125 -1.30 6.03 -2.80
N ALA A 126 -1.24 4.79 -2.32
CA ALA A 126 -0.06 4.20 -1.72
C ALA A 126 1.10 4.12 -2.72
N SER A 127 2.33 4.22 -2.20
CA SER A 127 3.55 4.04 -2.96
C SER A 127 3.67 2.61 -3.49
N ILE A 128 4.31 2.47 -4.66
CA ILE A 128 4.76 1.18 -5.20
C ILE A 128 6.27 0.99 -5.00
N GLU A 129 6.98 2.03 -4.57
CA GLU A 129 8.43 1.99 -4.35
C GLU A 129 8.76 1.37 -3.00
N GLU A 130 9.71 0.45 -2.98
CA GLU A 130 10.12 -0.29 -1.77
C GLU A 130 10.99 0.56 -0.83
N ALA A 131 11.56 1.67 -1.33
CA ALA A 131 12.42 2.56 -0.54
C ALA A 131 11.73 3.13 0.71
N ARG A 132 10.39 3.22 0.69
CA ARG A 132 9.56 3.70 1.80
C ARG A 132 8.40 2.73 2.04
N ALA A 133 8.69 1.59 2.65
CA ALA A 133 7.73 0.52 2.91
C ALA A 133 6.44 1.00 3.63
N VAL A 134 6.56 1.94 4.58
CA VAL A 134 5.40 2.54 5.28
C VAL A 134 4.42 3.19 4.29
N LEU A 135 4.90 3.84 3.24
CA LEU A 135 4.05 4.48 2.22
C LEU A 135 3.37 3.48 1.28
N GLN A 136 3.77 2.21 1.28
CA GLN A 136 3.06 1.15 0.54
C GLN A 136 1.81 0.68 1.28
N THR A 137 1.59 1.17 2.51
CA THR A 137 0.45 0.83 3.34
C THR A 137 -0.70 1.83 3.22
N VAL A 138 -1.90 1.37 3.55
CA VAL A 138 -3.02 2.22 3.93
C VAL A 138 -3.01 2.29 5.44
N HIS A 139 -2.98 3.50 5.96
CA HIS A 139 -3.06 3.80 7.38
C HIS A 139 -4.53 3.80 7.81
N PHE A 140 -4.87 2.92 8.74
CA PHE A 140 -6.16 2.86 9.42
C PHE A 140 -6.00 3.50 10.79
N LEU A 141 -6.64 4.64 11.01
CA LEU A 141 -6.64 5.35 12.28
C LEU A 141 -8.05 5.40 12.86
N GLN A 142 -8.24 4.75 14.00
CA GLN A 142 -9.43 4.92 14.82
C GLN A 142 -9.18 6.00 15.85
N LYS A 143 -9.94 7.09 15.79
CA LYS A 143 -9.86 8.21 16.74
C LYS A 143 -11.17 9.00 16.73
N GLU A 144 -11.59 9.52 17.88
CA GLU A 144 -12.75 10.45 17.99
C GLU A 144 -14.06 9.91 17.36
N GLY A 145 -14.30 8.59 17.44
CA GLY A 145 -15.50 7.97 16.85
C GLY A 145 -15.48 7.95 15.33
N LYS A 146 -14.30 8.03 14.71
CA LYS A 146 -14.09 7.92 13.27
C LYS A 146 -13.02 6.87 12.96
N LEU A 147 -13.16 6.26 11.80
CA LEU A 147 -12.13 5.46 11.16
C LEU A 147 -11.63 6.22 9.93
N THR A 148 -10.42 6.74 10.01
CA THR A 148 -9.77 7.46 8.93
C THR A 148 -8.84 6.53 8.19
N LEU A 149 -9.03 6.45 6.86
CA LEU A 149 -8.18 5.68 5.96
C LEU A 149 -7.34 6.64 5.14
N THR A 150 -6.01 6.55 5.25
CA THR A 150 -5.08 7.44 4.54
C THR A 150 -4.08 6.63 3.73
N ALA A 151 -3.79 7.08 2.51
CA ALA A 151 -2.72 6.52 1.68
C ALA A 151 -2.01 7.64 0.93
N CYS A 152 -0.68 7.57 0.83
CA CYS A 152 0.13 8.53 0.10
C CYS A 152 1.42 7.92 -0.45
N ASP A 153 2.05 8.61 -1.40
CA ASP A 153 3.34 8.20 -1.99
C ASP A 153 4.40 9.32 -1.97
N GLY A 154 4.11 10.41 -1.25
CA GLY A 154 4.94 11.63 -1.22
C GLY A 154 4.62 12.67 -2.30
N TYR A 155 3.89 12.29 -3.36
CA TYR A 155 3.44 13.21 -4.42
C TYR A 155 1.92 13.38 -4.47
N LYS A 156 1.19 12.43 -3.91
CA LYS A 156 -0.26 12.47 -3.79
C LYS A 156 -0.69 11.85 -2.47
N LEU A 157 -1.85 12.27 -1.98
CA LEU A 157 -2.46 11.74 -0.78
C LEU A 157 -3.97 11.61 -0.98
N ALA A 158 -4.56 10.59 -0.40
CA ALA A 158 -6.00 10.41 -0.32
C ALA A 158 -6.40 10.04 1.10
N GLU A 159 -7.50 10.62 1.56
CA GLU A 159 -8.07 10.34 2.88
C GLU A 159 -9.59 10.25 2.81
N VAL A 160 -10.13 9.22 3.44
CA VAL A 160 -11.56 9.06 3.71
C VAL A 160 -11.76 8.92 5.21
N SER A 161 -12.71 9.65 5.78
CA SER A 161 -13.15 9.45 7.16
C SER A 161 -14.55 8.83 7.20
N LEU A 162 -14.71 7.76 7.96
CA LEU A 162 -15.97 7.05 8.16
C LEU A 162 -16.41 7.17 9.62
N ASN A 163 -17.73 7.20 9.86
CA ASN A 163 -18.25 7.14 11.22
C ASN A 163 -17.95 5.75 11.80
N PHE A 164 -17.46 5.72 13.03
CA PHE A 164 -16.99 4.49 13.67
C PHE A 164 -17.24 4.51 15.18
N GLU A 165 -16.92 3.42 15.86
CA GLU A 165 -17.05 3.34 17.31
C GLU A 165 -15.93 4.13 18.02
N ALA A 166 -16.21 4.60 19.24
CA ALA A 166 -15.21 5.28 20.06
C ALA A 166 -14.06 4.32 20.42
N GLY A 167 -12.84 4.83 20.37
CA GLY A 167 -11.62 4.08 20.63
C GLY A 167 -10.40 4.78 20.05
N GLU A 168 -9.24 4.24 20.35
CA GLU A 168 -7.95 4.69 19.82
C GLU A 168 -7.17 3.46 19.37
N ALA A 169 -6.94 3.36 18.06
CA ALA A 169 -6.19 2.26 17.47
C ALA A 169 -5.61 2.67 16.12
N GLU A 170 -4.52 2.00 15.73
CA GLU A 170 -3.85 2.23 14.46
C GLU A 170 -3.40 0.91 13.84
N ALA A 171 -3.49 0.81 12.52
CA ALA A 171 -2.87 -0.26 11.74
C ALA A 171 -2.37 0.22 10.38
N LEU A 172 -1.24 -0.31 9.94
CA LEU A 172 -0.61 -0.06 8.64
C LEU A 172 -0.68 -1.32 7.79
N ILE A 173 -1.58 -1.36 6.81
CA ILE A 173 -1.82 -2.57 6.00
C ILE A 173 -1.42 -2.32 4.55
N TYR A 174 -0.65 -3.22 3.94
CA TYR A 174 -0.23 -3.08 2.55
C TYR A 174 -1.42 -2.90 1.60
N ALA A 175 -1.36 -1.89 0.73
CA ALA A 175 -2.44 -1.59 -0.21
C ALA A 175 -2.72 -2.75 -1.19
N SER A 176 -1.70 -3.55 -1.49
CA SER A 176 -1.79 -4.76 -2.33
C SER A 176 -2.73 -5.81 -1.74
N GLU A 177 -2.72 -6.00 -0.41
CA GLU A 177 -3.58 -6.95 0.30
C GLU A 177 -5.04 -6.47 0.33
N LEU A 178 -5.25 -5.16 0.51
CA LEU A 178 -6.58 -4.56 0.58
C LEU A 178 -7.27 -4.48 -0.79
N LYS A 179 -6.50 -4.28 -1.86
CA LYS A 179 -7.04 -4.17 -3.23
C LYS A 179 -7.84 -5.40 -3.63
N GLY A 180 -7.35 -6.59 -3.28
CA GLY A 180 -8.04 -7.85 -3.55
C GLY A 180 -9.32 -8.01 -2.73
N LEU A 181 -9.39 -7.41 -1.54
CA LEU A 181 -10.51 -7.53 -0.60
C LEU A 181 -11.77 -6.75 -1.06
N ILE A 182 -11.61 -5.63 -1.78
CA ILE A 182 -12.71 -4.73 -2.18
C ILE A 182 -13.91 -5.46 -2.83
N PRO A 183 -13.74 -6.34 -3.83
CA PRO A 183 -14.86 -7.06 -4.44
C PRO A 183 -15.58 -8.01 -3.47
N ALA A 184 -14.88 -8.56 -2.48
CA ALA A 184 -15.50 -9.41 -1.46
C ALA A 184 -16.36 -8.58 -0.51
N LEU A 185 -15.88 -7.40 -0.10
CA LEU A 185 -16.64 -6.46 0.75
C LEU A 185 -17.90 -5.95 0.08
N ARG A 186 -17.85 -5.62 -1.22
CA ARG A 186 -19.06 -5.21 -1.99
C ARG A 186 -20.17 -6.25 -1.99
N LYS A 187 -19.83 -7.53 -1.81
CA LYS A 187 -20.80 -8.64 -1.76
C LYS A 187 -21.11 -9.09 -0.32
N ALA A 188 -20.39 -8.58 0.67
CA ALA A 188 -20.59 -8.93 2.07
C ALA A 188 -21.85 -8.24 2.58
N LYS A 189 -22.66 -8.97 3.35
CA LYS A 189 -23.88 -8.42 3.95
C LYS A 189 -23.59 -7.63 5.22
N ARG A 190 -22.55 -8.05 5.96
CA ARG A 190 -22.18 -7.46 7.24
C ARG A 190 -20.66 -7.38 7.30
N VAL A 191 -20.16 -6.28 7.85
CA VAL A 191 -18.73 -6.10 8.11
C VAL A 191 -18.55 -5.59 9.54
N LYS A 192 -17.60 -6.18 10.25
CA LYS A 192 -17.07 -5.64 11.50
C LYS A 192 -15.58 -5.42 11.33
N VAL A 193 -15.10 -4.22 11.59
CA VAL A 193 -13.67 -3.91 11.67
C VAL A 193 -13.27 -3.88 13.14
N SER A 194 -12.15 -4.47 13.51
CA SER A 194 -11.64 -4.42 14.88
C SER A 194 -10.12 -4.49 14.90
N PHE A 195 -9.53 -3.91 15.93
CA PHE A 195 -8.10 -3.92 16.16
C PHE A 195 -7.80 -4.89 17.32
N GLU A 196 -6.85 -5.80 17.11
CA GLU A 196 -6.36 -6.70 18.14
C GLU A 196 -4.88 -6.40 18.40
N THR A 197 -4.49 -6.42 19.67
CA THR A 197 -3.11 -6.23 20.10
C THR A 197 -2.73 -7.45 20.91
N LYS A 198 -1.69 -8.19 20.47
CA LYS A 198 -1.20 -9.38 21.17
C LYS A 198 0.22 -9.12 21.64
N ALA A 199 0.43 -9.16 22.95
CA ALA A 199 1.77 -9.26 23.50
C ALA A 199 2.30 -10.67 23.27
N ASP A 200 3.60 -10.78 22.99
CA ASP A 200 4.28 -12.07 22.98
C ASP A 200 4.22 -12.72 24.38
N GLU A 201 4.30 -14.05 24.46
CA GLU A 201 4.18 -14.81 25.73
C GLU A 201 5.28 -14.42 26.74
N GLU A 202 6.39 -13.85 26.26
CA GLU A 202 7.51 -13.35 27.04
C GLU A 202 7.42 -11.84 27.38
N GLY A 203 6.29 -11.19 27.07
CA GLY A 203 6.08 -9.75 27.27
C GLY A 203 6.84 -8.86 26.29
N GLY A 204 7.28 -9.44 25.16
CA GLY A 204 8.06 -8.78 24.11
C GLY A 204 7.22 -8.04 23.06
N LEU A 205 7.54 -8.28 21.79
CA LEU A 205 6.96 -7.57 20.64
C LEU A 205 5.42 -7.62 20.63
N VAL A 206 4.81 -6.45 20.57
CA VAL A 206 3.37 -6.30 20.52
C VAL A 206 2.90 -6.39 19.06
N THR A 207 2.28 -7.50 18.69
CA THR A 207 1.72 -7.67 17.35
C THR A 207 0.38 -6.94 17.26
N LYS A 208 0.29 -5.95 16.37
CA LYS A 208 -0.95 -5.26 16.02
C LYS A 208 -1.62 -5.94 14.83
N LEU A 209 -2.90 -6.24 14.96
CA LEU A 209 -3.71 -6.92 13.95
C LEU A 209 -4.92 -6.05 13.58
N LEU A 210 -5.13 -5.84 12.28
CA LEU A 210 -6.41 -5.38 11.76
C LEU A 210 -7.26 -6.62 11.41
N ILE A 211 -8.46 -6.69 11.96
CA ILE A 211 -9.42 -7.75 11.68
C ILE A 211 -10.61 -7.17 10.96
N ILE A 212 -10.94 -7.77 9.82
CA ILE A 212 -12.16 -7.47 9.07
C ILE A 212 -12.99 -8.75 9.05
N ASP A 213 -14.07 -8.76 9.82
CA ASP A 213 -15.01 -9.86 9.91
C ASP A 213 -16.19 -9.64 8.96
N THR A 214 -16.48 -10.65 8.16
CA THR A 214 -17.72 -10.75 7.37
C THR A 214 -18.55 -11.93 7.85
N GLU A 215 -19.78 -12.07 7.35
CA GLU A 215 -20.61 -13.23 7.67
C GLU A 215 -19.99 -14.58 7.23
N LEU A 216 -19.00 -14.56 6.32
CA LEU A 216 -18.33 -15.76 5.80
C LEU A 216 -16.86 -15.88 6.22
N ILE A 217 -16.11 -14.79 6.30
CA ILE A 217 -14.65 -14.82 6.41
C ILE A 217 -14.19 -13.79 7.45
N ARG A 218 -13.32 -14.24 8.35
CA ARG A 218 -12.47 -13.41 9.20
C ARG A 218 -11.14 -13.17 8.49
N TYR A 219 -10.90 -11.96 8.04
CA TYR A 219 -9.61 -11.54 7.49
C TYR A 219 -8.76 -10.99 8.63
N LYS A 220 -7.51 -11.46 8.73
CA LYS A 220 -6.53 -10.97 9.71
C LYS A 220 -5.34 -10.42 8.95
N PHE A 221 -5.00 -9.16 9.21
CA PHE A 221 -3.87 -8.48 8.60
C PHE A 221 -2.90 -8.08 9.71
N TYR A 222 -1.62 -8.41 9.51
CA TYR A 222 -0.56 -7.94 10.38
C TYR A 222 -0.23 -6.49 10.03
N SER A 223 -0.32 -5.61 11.02
CA SER A 223 0.15 -4.24 10.85
C SER A 223 1.64 -4.25 10.59
N GLN A 224 2.07 -3.45 9.63
CA GLN A 224 3.48 -3.14 9.46
C GLN A 224 3.95 -2.23 10.59
N ASP A 225 5.24 -2.35 10.89
CA ASP A 225 5.92 -1.46 11.83
C ASP A 225 6.34 -0.16 11.12
N GLY A 226 6.36 0.92 11.89
CA GLY A 226 6.73 2.25 11.42
C GLY A 226 5.76 3.33 11.87
N GLU A 227 6.17 4.57 11.70
CA GLU A 227 5.34 5.74 11.97
C GLU A 227 4.86 6.31 10.63
N TYR A 228 3.54 6.46 10.49
CA TYR A 228 2.98 7.05 9.28
C TYR A 228 3.28 8.57 9.26
N PRO A 229 3.68 9.15 8.13
CA PRO A 229 4.07 10.56 8.09
C PRO A 229 2.95 11.50 8.54
N ASP A 230 3.30 12.55 9.28
CA ASP A 230 2.41 13.64 9.63
C ASP A 230 2.15 14.55 8.42
N TYR A 231 1.18 14.12 7.61
CA TYR A 231 0.80 14.79 6.37
C TYR A 231 -0.04 16.05 6.58
N GLU A 232 -0.64 16.24 7.76
CA GLU A 232 -1.52 17.38 8.04
C GLU A 232 -0.75 18.70 7.94
N LYS A 233 0.54 18.68 8.32
CA LYS A 233 1.49 19.80 8.18
C LYS A 233 1.69 20.29 6.74
N VAL A 234 1.41 19.43 5.75
CA VAL A 234 1.59 19.77 4.33
C VAL A 234 0.32 20.38 3.74
N ILE A 235 -0.82 20.26 4.42
CA ILE A 235 -2.11 20.78 3.94
C ILE A 235 -2.19 22.28 4.21
N PRO A 236 -2.35 23.13 3.17
CA PRO A 236 -2.53 24.56 3.38
C PRO A 236 -3.79 24.88 4.17
N SER A 237 -3.72 25.87 5.07
CA SER A 237 -4.88 26.40 5.80
C SER A 237 -5.59 27.54 5.06
N GLU A 238 -4.88 28.22 4.16
CA GLU A 238 -5.36 29.38 3.41
C GLU A 238 -5.34 29.10 1.91
N PHE A 239 -6.39 29.53 1.20
CA PHE A 239 -6.56 29.31 -0.23
C PHE A 239 -6.89 30.62 -0.94
N VAL A 240 -6.25 30.85 -2.09
CA VAL A 240 -6.47 32.05 -2.92
C VAL A 240 -7.54 31.84 -3.98
N ALA A 241 -7.80 30.58 -4.35
CA ALA A 241 -8.82 30.24 -5.34
C ALA A 241 -9.50 28.91 -5.01
N THR A 242 -10.80 28.85 -5.30
CA THR A 242 -11.65 27.67 -5.12
C THR A 242 -12.57 27.51 -6.32
N ALA A 243 -12.81 26.29 -6.76
CA ALA A 243 -13.79 26.03 -7.82
C ALA A 243 -14.52 24.70 -7.62
N SER A 244 -15.80 24.66 -7.99
CA SER A 244 -16.62 23.44 -7.99
C SER A 244 -17.01 23.06 -9.42
N PHE A 245 -16.72 21.82 -9.82
CA PHE A 245 -16.96 21.35 -11.19
C PHE A 245 -17.30 19.85 -11.27
N ASP A 246 -17.87 19.42 -12.41
CA ASP A 246 -18.10 18.00 -12.70
C ASP A 246 -16.77 17.28 -13.02
N THR A 247 -16.42 16.32 -12.17
CA THR A 247 -15.22 15.49 -12.31
C THR A 247 -15.17 14.74 -13.64
N LYS A 248 -16.31 14.34 -14.24
CA LYS A 248 -16.35 13.64 -15.53
C LYS A 248 -15.93 14.54 -16.67
N ALA A 249 -16.41 15.79 -16.69
CA ALA A 249 -16.02 16.78 -17.69
C ALA A 249 -14.53 17.08 -17.59
N MET A 250 -14.04 17.35 -16.37
CA MET A 250 -12.63 17.59 -16.07
C MET A 250 -11.73 16.42 -16.46
N MET A 251 -12.17 15.19 -16.18
CA MET A 251 -11.41 13.98 -16.50
C MET A 251 -11.33 13.74 -18.01
N LYS A 252 -12.43 13.95 -18.75
CA LYS A 252 -12.45 13.83 -20.21
C LYS A 252 -11.54 14.87 -20.86
N ALA A 253 -11.59 16.12 -20.40
CA ALA A 253 -10.70 17.19 -20.88
C ALA A 253 -9.22 16.84 -20.59
N SER A 254 -8.92 16.43 -19.37
CA SER A 254 -7.57 16.03 -18.96
C SER A 254 -7.04 14.85 -19.79
N GLN A 255 -7.86 13.82 -20.04
CA GLN A 255 -7.48 12.68 -20.88
C GLN A 255 -7.20 13.09 -22.32
N SER A 256 -8.04 13.95 -22.90
CA SER A 256 -7.88 14.46 -24.27
C SER A 256 -6.60 15.27 -24.43
N LEU A 257 -6.24 16.06 -23.42
CA LEU A 257 -4.95 16.77 -23.42
C LEU A 257 -3.82 15.75 -23.30
N LEU A 258 -3.92 14.78 -22.39
CA LEU A 258 -2.88 13.78 -22.15
C LEU A 258 -2.57 12.86 -23.34
N SER A 259 -3.50 12.69 -24.29
CA SER A 259 -3.23 11.98 -25.55
C SER A 259 -2.30 12.72 -26.50
N SER A 260 -2.10 14.04 -26.35
CA SER A 260 -1.14 14.80 -27.16
C SER A 260 0.32 14.41 -26.90
N TRP A 261 0.61 13.71 -25.80
CA TRP A 261 1.92 13.16 -25.45
C TRP A 261 2.07 11.68 -25.81
N TYR A 262 1.32 11.18 -26.79
CA TYR A 262 1.41 9.76 -27.20
C TYR A 262 2.77 9.42 -27.85
N ASP A 263 3.37 10.36 -28.60
CA ASP A 263 4.62 10.17 -29.36
C ASP A 263 5.87 10.74 -28.66
N ASP A 264 5.75 11.16 -27.40
CA ASP A 264 6.84 11.82 -26.69
C ASP A 264 7.62 10.80 -25.83
N ASP A 265 8.85 10.47 -26.25
CA ASP A 265 9.81 9.63 -25.51
C ASP A 265 10.28 10.29 -24.19
N THR A 266 9.83 11.53 -23.90
CA THR A 266 9.97 12.11 -22.57
C THR A 266 9.28 11.23 -21.54
N LYS A 267 9.99 10.96 -20.43
CA LYS A 267 9.60 10.01 -19.37
C LYS A 267 8.07 10.03 -19.14
N PRO A 268 7.35 8.90 -19.19
CA PRO A 268 5.90 8.82 -18.98
C PRO A 268 5.39 9.49 -17.69
N LEU A 269 6.30 9.72 -16.72
CA LEU A 269 6.04 10.41 -15.47
C LEU A 269 5.97 11.94 -15.56
N TYR A 270 6.33 12.60 -16.68
CA TYR A 270 6.38 14.05 -16.76
C TYR A 270 5.40 14.62 -17.80
N ARG A 271 4.10 14.47 -17.54
CA ARG A 271 3.02 15.09 -18.34
C ARG A 271 2.31 16.18 -17.52
N PRO A 272 2.87 17.39 -17.42
CA PRO A 272 2.29 18.47 -16.63
C PRO A 272 1.02 19.03 -17.28
N LEU A 273 -0.04 19.16 -16.47
CA LEU A 273 -1.24 19.92 -16.78
C LEU A 273 -1.29 21.14 -15.86
N THR A 274 -1.54 22.31 -16.43
CA THR A 274 -1.67 23.55 -15.68
C THR A 274 -3.15 23.86 -15.49
N LEU A 275 -3.59 23.92 -14.23
CA LEU A 275 -4.93 24.35 -13.87
C LEU A 275 -4.88 25.84 -13.55
N ALA A 276 -5.79 26.61 -14.15
CA ALA A 276 -6.01 28.01 -13.84
C ALA A 276 -7.48 28.20 -13.46
N ILE A 277 -7.74 28.73 -12.27
CA ILE A 277 -9.05 29.13 -11.79
C ILE A 277 -9.20 30.62 -12.07
N SER A 278 -10.31 30.99 -12.70
CA SER A 278 -10.73 32.37 -12.95
C SER A 278 -12.23 32.48 -12.70
N GLU A 279 -12.78 33.69 -12.66
CA GLU A 279 -14.19 33.90 -12.37
C GLU A 279 -15.11 33.07 -13.30
N GLY A 280 -15.90 32.17 -12.71
CA GLY A 280 -16.82 31.27 -13.41
C GLY A 280 -16.21 30.12 -14.23
N THR A 281 -14.88 29.95 -14.27
CA THR A 281 -14.25 28.93 -15.12
C THR A 281 -13.00 28.29 -14.52
N VAL A 282 -12.77 27.03 -14.88
CA VAL A 282 -11.50 26.32 -14.69
C VAL A 282 -10.90 26.00 -16.05
N THR A 283 -9.72 26.53 -16.30
CA THR A 283 -8.93 26.24 -17.50
C THR A 283 -7.92 25.15 -17.20
N ILE A 284 -7.79 24.17 -18.09
CA ILE A 284 -6.71 23.18 -18.10
C ILE A 284 -5.88 23.38 -19.36
N GLU A 285 -4.57 23.58 -19.18
CA GLU A 285 -3.62 23.78 -20.26
C GLU A 285 -2.55 22.69 -20.24
N ALA A 286 -2.29 22.10 -21.40
CA ALA A 286 -1.12 21.28 -21.62
C ALA A 286 0.13 22.17 -21.72
N LYS A 287 1.26 21.74 -21.13
CA LYS A 287 2.53 22.46 -21.33
C LYS A 287 2.88 22.49 -22.83
N GLU A 288 3.61 23.53 -23.25
CA GLU A 288 4.02 23.78 -24.65
C GLU A 288 2.86 24.07 -25.60
N ASP A 289 1.75 24.61 -25.08
CA ASP A 289 0.57 25.02 -25.86
C ASP A 289 -0.02 23.89 -26.72
N ARG A 290 0.18 22.63 -26.30
CA ARG A 290 -0.33 21.43 -26.99
C ARG A 290 -1.84 21.26 -26.91
N GLY A 291 -2.53 22.17 -26.23
CA GLY A 291 -3.97 22.19 -26.11
C GLY A 291 -4.45 22.86 -24.83
N LYS A 292 -5.68 23.35 -24.90
CA LYS A 292 -6.38 24.00 -23.80
C LYS A 292 -7.82 23.54 -23.78
N ALA A 293 -8.36 23.38 -22.57
CA ALA A 293 -9.78 23.15 -22.34
C ALA A 293 -10.28 24.14 -21.28
N VAL A 294 -11.50 24.63 -21.46
CA VAL A 294 -12.18 25.50 -20.50
C VAL A 294 -13.42 24.78 -20.01
N ILE A 295 -13.62 24.77 -18.70
CA ILE A 295 -14.74 24.11 -18.05
C ILE A 295 -15.47 25.16 -17.21
N GLU A 296 -16.78 25.24 -17.40
CA GLU A 296 -17.65 26.07 -16.56
C GLU A 296 -17.67 25.51 -15.14
N ALA A 297 -17.47 26.38 -14.17
CA ALA A 297 -17.37 26.00 -12.77
C ALA A 297 -17.88 27.13 -11.88
N GLU A 298 -18.39 26.78 -10.70
CA GLU A 298 -18.63 27.77 -9.66
C GLU A 298 -17.29 28.09 -9.01
N ALA A 299 -16.66 29.18 -9.47
CA ALA A 299 -15.30 29.55 -9.12
C ALA A 299 -15.22 30.90 -8.40
N SER A 300 -14.30 31.00 -7.45
CA SER A 300 -13.98 32.21 -6.69
C SER A 300 -12.47 32.36 -6.55
N GLY A 301 -11.98 33.60 -6.68
CA GLY A 301 -10.55 33.90 -6.65
C GLY A 301 -9.82 33.52 -7.94
N GLU A 302 -8.51 33.78 -7.94
CA GLU A 302 -7.63 33.48 -9.08
C GLU A 302 -6.41 32.69 -8.61
N GLY A 303 -6.10 31.62 -9.33
CA GLY A 303 -4.99 30.75 -8.96
C GLY A 303 -4.54 29.89 -10.12
N LYS A 304 -3.23 29.67 -10.23
CA LYS A 304 -2.62 28.86 -11.28
C LYS A 304 -1.63 27.88 -10.68
N ILE A 305 -1.73 26.61 -11.05
CA ILE A 305 -0.87 25.53 -10.53
C ILE A 305 -0.64 24.45 -11.60
N ALA A 306 0.60 23.98 -11.73
CA ALA A 306 0.95 22.87 -12.60
C ALA A 306 1.02 21.57 -11.80
N VAL A 307 0.41 20.50 -12.30
CA VAL A 307 0.37 19.18 -11.63
C VAL A 307 0.62 18.05 -12.63
N ASN A 308 0.99 16.88 -12.12
CA ASN A 308 1.09 15.69 -12.94
C ASN A 308 -0.30 15.24 -13.42
N GLY A 309 -0.50 15.13 -14.74
CA GLY A 309 -1.79 14.74 -15.29
C GLY A 309 -2.26 13.34 -14.87
N LYS A 310 -1.35 12.38 -14.62
CA LYS A 310 -1.72 11.05 -14.10
C LYS A 310 -2.29 11.14 -12.69
N TYR A 311 -1.68 11.96 -11.83
CA TYR A 311 -2.15 12.16 -10.46
C TYR A 311 -3.45 12.97 -10.42
N LEU A 312 -3.60 13.96 -11.30
CA LEU A 312 -4.86 14.68 -11.48
C LEU A 312 -5.99 13.73 -11.88
N LEU A 313 -5.80 12.90 -12.91
CA LEU A 313 -6.82 11.93 -13.33
C LEU A 313 -7.19 10.96 -12.20
N GLN A 314 -6.21 10.55 -11.39
CA GLN A 314 -6.45 9.69 -10.24
C GLN A 314 -7.27 10.39 -9.16
N ALA A 315 -6.95 11.65 -8.83
CA ALA A 315 -7.72 12.47 -7.89
C ALA A 315 -9.17 12.65 -8.35
N LEU A 316 -9.37 13.04 -9.63
CA LEU A 316 -10.70 13.22 -10.22
C LEU A 316 -11.53 11.92 -10.18
N LYS A 317 -10.89 10.78 -10.47
CA LYS A 317 -11.55 9.47 -10.43
C LYS A 317 -11.96 9.08 -9.01
N ALA A 318 -11.17 9.43 -8.01
CA ALA A 318 -11.44 9.10 -6.63
C ALA A 318 -12.52 9.99 -6.00
N CYS A 319 -12.60 11.28 -6.38
CA CYS A 319 -13.68 12.16 -5.95
C CYS A 319 -15.04 11.71 -6.52
N GLY A 320 -15.15 11.63 -7.86
CA GLY A 320 -16.41 11.34 -8.55
C GLY A 320 -17.49 12.43 -8.36
N GLY A 321 -18.47 12.48 -9.26
CA GLY A 321 -19.54 13.48 -9.20
C GLY A 321 -19.00 14.91 -9.30
N ILE A 322 -19.43 15.77 -8.37
CA ILE A 322 -18.94 17.15 -8.24
C ILE A 322 -17.79 17.16 -7.23
N ALA A 323 -16.69 17.83 -7.58
CA ALA A 323 -15.55 18.03 -6.69
C ALA A 323 -15.26 19.52 -6.54
N GLU A 324 -14.92 19.90 -5.31
CA GLU A 324 -14.35 21.20 -4.99
C GLU A 324 -12.83 21.10 -5.09
N VAL A 325 -12.20 22.04 -5.80
CA VAL A 325 -10.75 22.21 -5.85
C VAL A 325 -10.36 23.49 -5.12
N LYS A 326 -9.22 23.46 -4.41
CA LYS A 326 -8.65 24.64 -3.73
C LYS A 326 -7.17 24.79 -4.07
N ILE A 327 -6.77 26.01 -4.38
CA ILE A 327 -5.39 26.40 -4.70
C ILE A 327 -4.93 27.45 -3.69
N ALA A 328 -3.80 27.20 -3.05
CA ALA A 328 -3.15 28.14 -2.14
C ALA A 328 -2.09 29.00 -2.86
N ASN A 329 -1.11 28.35 -3.48
CA ASN A 329 -0.11 28.99 -4.33
C ASN A 329 0.50 27.93 -5.26
N ALA A 330 1.35 28.35 -6.20
CA ALA A 330 1.94 27.44 -7.20
C ALA A 330 2.85 26.35 -6.63
N ASN A 331 3.33 26.49 -5.38
CA ASN A 331 4.27 25.57 -4.74
C ASN A 331 3.60 24.69 -3.66
N SER A 332 2.35 24.98 -3.32
CA SER A 332 1.58 24.22 -2.33
C SER A 332 0.74 23.14 -3.01
N PRO A 333 0.41 22.04 -2.32
CA PRO A 333 -0.45 21.01 -2.89
C PRO A 333 -1.80 21.58 -3.31
N ILE A 334 -2.31 21.07 -4.43
CA ILE A 334 -3.71 21.31 -4.80
C ILE A 334 -4.59 20.34 -4.00
N LEU A 335 -5.68 20.85 -3.43
CA LEU A 335 -6.62 20.06 -2.63
C LEU A 335 -7.90 19.83 -3.42
N PHE A 336 -8.34 18.58 -3.50
CA PHE A 336 -9.67 18.20 -4.00
C PHE A 336 -10.51 17.62 -2.87
N SER A 337 -11.77 18.00 -2.80
CA SER A 337 -12.72 17.53 -1.80
C SER A 337 -14.04 17.10 -2.44
N SER A 338 -14.62 16.00 -1.96
CA SER A 338 -15.98 15.57 -2.36
C SER A 338 -16.58 14.64 -1.29
N ASN A 339 -17.75 14.95 -0.74
CA ASN A 339 -18.51 14.06 0.14
C ASN A 339 -17.68 13.38 1.26
N GLY A 340 -16.93 14.15 2.05
CA GLY A 340 -16.10 13.63 3.16
C GLY A 340 -14.81 12.92 2.73
N TYR A 341 -14.51 12.89 1.43
CA TYR A 341 -13.22 12.50 0.88
C TYR A 341 -12.38 13.75 0.58
N ARG A 342 -11.09 13.70 0.92
CA ARG A 342 -10.10 14.69 0.51
C ARG A 342 -8.92 14.02 -0.17
N CYS A 343 -8.37 14.65 -1.20
CA CYS A 343 -7.11 14.22 -1.79
C CYS A 343 -6.25 15.41 -2.22
N LEU A 344 -4.94 15.20 -2.14
CA LEU A 344 -3.92 16.19 -2.42
C LEU A 344 -3.07 15.71 -3.59
N VAL A 345 -2.65 16.64 -4.43
CA VAL A 345 -1.67 16.41 -5.48
C VAL A 345 -0.59 17.47 -5.38
N MET A 346 0.67 17.04 -5.28
CA MET A 346 1.81 17.94 -5.24
C MET A 346 1.97 18.65 -6.59
N PRO A 347 2.34 19.94 -6.60
CA PRO A 347 2.65 20.64 -7.82
C PRO A 347 3.92 20.11 -8.47
N ILE A 348 4.01 20.32 -9.78
CA ILE A 348 5.27 20.27 -10.50
C ILE A 348 5.80 21.70 -10.53
N LEU A 349 7.01 21.92 -10.04
CA LEU A 349 7.70 23.21 -10.18
C LEU A 349 7.76 23.54 -11.68
N ALA A 350 6.94 24.49 -12.12
CA ALA A 350 7.10 25.09 -13.43
C ALA A 350 8.40 25.89 -13.38
N GLU A 351 9.40 25.50 -14.18
CA GLU A 351 10.69 26.20 -14.26
C GLU A 351 10.48 27.72 -14.35
N ALA A 352 11.05 28.45 -13.39
CA ALA A 352 11.19 29.89 -13.47
C ALA A 352 12.06 30.26 -14.70
N PRO A 353 11.86 31.43 -15.34
CA PRO A 353 12.62 31.83 -16.52
C PRO A 353 14.14 31.75 -16.26
N LYS A 354 14.86 31.22 -17.25
CA LYS A 354 16.27 30.72 -17.27
C LYS A 354 17.38 31.63 -16.71
N ALA A 355 17.08 32.75 -16.07
CA ALA A 355 18.05 33.68 -15.51
C ALA A 355 18.70 33.21 -14.19
N LYS A 356 18.07 32.32 -13.42
CA LYS A 356 18.63 31.83 -12.13
C LYS A 356 19.50 30.58 -12.26
N ALA A 357 19.28 29.74 -13.27
CA ALA A 357 20.07 28.51 -13.48
C ALA A 357 21.55 28.80 -13.81
N LYS A 358 21.85 29.98 -14.37
CA LYS A 358 23.24 30.37 -14.65
C LYS A 358 23.98 30.82 -13.38
N ALA A 359 23.28 31.52 -12.48
CA ALA A 359 23.86 31.98 -11.22
C ALA A 359 24.10 30.84 -10.23
N GLU A 360 23.23 29.82 -10.19
CA GLU A 360 23.43 28.65 -9.33
C GLU A 360 24.50 27.69 -9.89
N ALA A 361 24.64 27.59 -11.22
CA ALA A 361 25.68 26.79 -11.85
C ALA A 361 27.09 27.41 -11.70
N ASP A 362 27.21 28.73 -11.76
CA ASP A 362 28.50 29.42 -11.58
C ASP A 362 29.00 29.31 -10.11
N VAL A 363 28.09 29.33 -9.13
CA VAL A 363 28.44 29.18 -7.70
C VAL A 363 28.79 27.72 -7.35
N LEU A 364 28.12 26.74 -7.96
CA LEU A 364 28.44 25.32 -7.73
C LEU A 364 29.77 24.93 -8.39
N ALA A 365 30.10 25.50 -9.55
CA ALA A 365 31.37 25.27 -10.23
C ALA A 365 32.57 25.88 -9.47
N GLU A 366 32.41 27.04 -8.83
CA GLU A 366 33.45 27.60 -7.95
C GLU A 366 33.61 26.79 -6.66
N ALA A 367 32.54 26.22 -6.11
CA ALA A 367 32.59 25.39 -4.90
C ALA A 367 33.25 24.02 -5.14
N ASP A 368 32.97 23.36 -6.28
CA ASP A 368 33.60 22.08 -6.64
C ASP A 368 35.09 22.24 -6.95
N ALA A 369 35.51 23.36 -7.55
CA ALA A 369 36.92 23.64 -7.80
C ALA A 369 37.73 23.88 -6.52
N ILE A 370 37.11 24.43 -5.47
CA ILE A 370 37.74 24.62 -4.15
C ILE A 370 37.82 23.28 -3.40
N ALA A 371 36.77 22.46 -3.49
CA ALA A 371 36.74 21.14 -2.85
C ALA A 371 37.75 20.15 -3.45
N GLU A 372 37.96 20.18 -4.78
CA GLU A 372 39.01 19.37 -5.43
C GLU A 372 40.42 19.83 -5.06
N ALA A 373 40.64 21.14 -4.85
CA ALA A 373 41.94 21.65 -4.42
C ALA A 373 42.27 21.26 -2.96
N ASP A 374 41.28 21.30 -2.06
CA ASP A 374 41.46 20.91 -0.65
C ASP A 374 41.67 19.39 -0.50
N ALA A 375 40.99 18.57 -1.31
CA ALA A 375 41.13 17.12 -1.27
C ALA A 375 42.52 16.63 -1.75
N ILE A 376 43.12 17.34 -2.71
CA ILE A 376 44.49 17.04 -3.17
C ILE A 376 45.52 17.42 -2.09
N ALA A 377 45.31 18.55 -1.40
CA ALA A 377 46.18 18.98 -0.32
C ALA A 377 46.13 18.02 0.90
N GLU A 378 44.96 17.47 1.24
CA GLU A 378 44.83 16.48 2.32
C GLU A 378 45.48 15.13 1.96
N ALA A 379 45.41 14.71 0.69
CA ALA A 379 46.02 13.45 0.24
C ALA A 379 47.57 13.48 0.30
N ASP A 380 48.18 14.61 -0.05
CA ASP A 380 49.64 14.78 0.02
C ASP A 380 50.16 14.79 1.47
N VAL A 381 49.39 15.36 2.41
CA VAL A 381 49.75 15.40 3.85
C VAL A 381 49.68 14.00 4.50
N ILE A 382 48.73 13.16 4.08
CA ILE A 382 48.59 11.78 4.57
C ILE A 382 49.73 10.89 4.05
N ALA A 383 50.15 11.09 2.78
CA ALA A 383 51.27 10.35 2.20
C ALA A 383 52.62 10.67 2.89
N GLU A 384 52.85 11.92 3.30
CA GLU A 384 54.04 12.29 4.08
C GLU A 384 53.99 11.75 5.52
N ALA A 385 52.81 11.61 6.13
CA ALA A 385 52.67 11.08 7.49
C ALA A 385 52.93 9.56 7.58
N GLU A 386 52.51 8.77 6.57
CA GLU A 386 52.79 7.33 6.54
C GLU A 386 54.27 7.00 6.31
N ALA A 387 54.99 7.83 5.55
CA ALA A 387 56.43 7.67 5.33
C ALA A 387 57.27 7.89 6.61
N ILE A 388 56.77 8.67 7.57
CA ILE A 388 57.44 8.93 8.85
C ILE A 388 57.18 7.80 9.86
N ALA A 389 56.03 7.11 9.77
CA ALA A 389 55.66 6.05 10.71
C ALA A 389 56.43 4.73 10.50
N GLU A 390 56.93 4.43 9.29
CA GLU A 390 57.75 3.23 9.04
C GLU A 390 59.22 3.37 9.49
N ALA A 391 59.66 4.57 9.89
CA ALA A 391 61.05 4.81 10.31
C ALA A 391 61.33 4.50 11.80
N ASP A 392 60.31 4.24 12.64
CA ASP A 392 60.48 4.25 14.11
C ASP A 392 59.97 2.97 14.85
N ALA A 393 60.27 1.78 14.31
CA ALA A 393 60.03 0.51 15.00
C ALA A 393 61.26 0.05 15.86
N PRO A 394 61.13 -0.18 17.18
CA PRO A 394 62.27 -0.54 18.04
C PRO A 394 62.54 -2.06 18.14
N LYS A 395 63.83 -2.44 18.15
CA LYS A 395 64.37 -3.81 18.31
C LYS A 395 64.09 -4.44 19.71
N PRO A 396 63.98 -5.78 19.85
CA PRO A 396 63.68 -6.44 21.12
C PRO A 396 64.93 -6.59 22.03
N LYS A 397 64.77 -6.38 23.36
CA LYS A 397 65.83 -6.52 24.38
C LYS A 397 65.74 -7.84 25.18
N ARG A 398 66.92 -8.46 25.37
CA ARG A 398 67.27 -9.67 26.15
C ARG A 398 66.93 -9.59 27.66
N GLN A 399 66.52 -10.73 28.23
CA GLN A 399 66.44 -10.99 29.68
C GLN A 399 67.82 -11.23 30.33
N ARG A 400 67.94 -10.88 31.62
CA ARG A 400 69.19 -10.78 32.39
C ARG A 400 69.30 -11.87 33.48
N SER A 401 70.41 -12.62 33.43
CA SER A 401 71.25 -13.22 34.49
C SER A 401 70.68 -13.98 35.71
N ARG A 402 71.23 -15.18 35.96
CA ARG A 402 71.49 -15.72 37.31
C ARG A 402 72.97 -16.16 37.44
N LYS A 403 73.51 -15.95 38.65
CA LYS A 403 74.93 -15.91 39.08
C LYS A 403 75.61 -17.28 39.31
N THR A 404 76.96 -17.24 39.23
CA THR A 404 77.99 -18.00 40.00
C THR A 404 78.10 -19.52 39.76
N LYS A 405 79.27 -20.18 39.73
CA LYS A 405 80.55 -19.98 40.44
C LYS A 405 81.69 -20.71 39.69
N VAL A 406 82.92 -20.24 39.89
CA VAL A 406 84.20 -20.78 39.37
C VAL A 406 84.63 -22.04 40.15
N ALA A 407 85.26 -23.00 39.47
CA ALA A 407 86.37 -23.80 40.00
C ALA A 407 87.33 -24.20 38.86
N VAL A 408 88.61 -24.14 39.18
CA VAL A 408 89.80 -24.35 38.34
C VAL A 408 90.29 -25.81 38.51
N ALA A 409 91.08 -26.26 37.52
CA ALA A 409 91.85 -27.50 37.38
C ALA A 409 91.14 -28.63 36.61
#